data_AF-A0A258K3U9-F1
#
_entry.id   AF-A0A258K3U9-F1
#
_cell.length_a   1.000
_cell.length_b   1.000
_cell.length_c   1.000
_cell.angle_alpha   90.00
_cell.angle_beta   90.00
_cell.angle_gamma   90.00
#
_symmetry.space_group_name_H-M   'P 1'
#
loop_
_entity.id
_entity.type
_entity.pdbx_description
1 polymer ?
#
loop_
_entity_poly.entity_id
_entity_poly.type
_entity_poly.pdbx_seq_one_letter_code
_entity_poly.pdbx_strand_id
1 'polypeptide(L)'
;MLALSRPLAGALKRAAALGLAVLLVMPAWSQAPSPPGPVPLPPQKPAAVRQVPVIDTETLKSDAARSEALQRKLREDLEAAQGDRGRLYQLLVDTASRSRDVEQQLIGVEAHMTELDGARDRLQSSLMARREVLAEVLAALVRMGRNPPPALLMRPGDALDAVRSAILLGAILPEMRLEAETLAADLSELARVRADLAATRARLTSLRQSLDDDRARLSALVSERQRQQATANPPQPADKVQADAV
;
A
#
# COMPACT_ATOMS: atom_id res chain seq x y z
N MET A 1 6.19 -16.93 38.89
CA MET A 1 7.05 -15.73 38.81
C MET A 1 8.30 -16.09 38.04
N LEU A 2 8.32 -15.82 36.74
CA LEU A 2 9.47 -16.02 35.84
C LEU A 2 9.43 -14.88 34.82
N ALA A 3 10.17 -13.81 35.11
CA ALA A 3 10.38 -12.70 34.20
C ALA A 3 11.61 -13.04 33.32
N LEU A 4 11.36 -13.42 32.07
CA LEU A 4 12.40 -13.64 31.06
C LEU A 4 12.37 -12.48 30.07
N SER A 5 13.06 -11.40 30.43
CA SER A 5 13.28 -10.24 29.57
C SER A 5 14.41 -10.54 28.57
N ARG A 6 14.08 -10.55 27.28
CA ARG A 6 15.04 -10.46 26.18
C ARG A 6 14.78 -9.17 25.41
N PRO A 7 15.77 -8.28 25.27
CA PRO A 7 15.85 -7.41 24.12
C PRO A 7 16.98 -7.86 23.18
N LEU A 8 16.58 -8.20 21.97
CA LEU A 8 17.41 -8.32 20.77
C LEU A 8 17.67 -6.92 20.23
N ALA A 9 18.91 -6.45 20.32
CA ALA A 9 19.49 -5.43 19.46
C ALA A 9 21.02 -5.66 19.53
N GLY A 10 21.75 -5.93 18.45
CA GLY A 10 21.53 -5.49 17.09
C GLY A 10 22.73 -4.62 16.69
N ALA A 11 23.78 -5.31 16.25
CA ALA A 11 24.82 -4.84 15.35
C ALA A 11 25.65 -3.58 15.74
N LEU A 12 26.82 -3.89 16.29
CA LEU A 12 28.10 -3.21 16.15
C LEU A 12 28.24 -2.45 14.81
N LYS A 13 28.26 -1.11 14.83
CA LYS A 13 28.77 -0.30 13.72
C LYS A 13 30.14 0.28 14.10
N ARG A 14 31.20 -0.40 13.67
CA ARG A 14 32.55 0.16 13.55
C ARG A 14 32.68 0.71 12.13
N ALA A 15 32.54 2.02 11.96
CA ALA A 15 32.90 2.69 10.71
C ALA A 15 34.35 3.17 10.83
N ALA A 16 35.25 2.45 10.16
CA ALA A 16 36.62 2.85 9.97
C ALA A 16 36.67 4.04 9.01
N ALA A 17 37.22 5.16 9.47
CA ALA A 17 37.58 6.29 8.64
C ALA A 17 38.89 5.96 7.92
N LEU A 18 38.81 5.61 6.64
CA LEU A 18 39.94 5.68 5.71
C LEU A 18 39.66 6.84 4.75
N GLY A 19 40.37 7.94 4.98
CA GLY A 19 40.45 9.05 4.04
C GLY A 19 41.24 8.61 2.82
N LEU A 20 40.57 8.54 1.67
CA LEU A 20 41.21 8.34 0.38
C LEU A 20 41.19 9.67 -0.38
N ALA A 21 42.40 10.12 -0.71
CA ALA A 21 42.69 11.30 -1.49
C ALA A 21 42.02 11.26 -2.86
N VAL A 22 41.36 12.35 -3.26
CA VAL A 22 41.04 12.65 -4.66
C VAL A 22 41.86 13.86 -5.07
N LEU A 23 42.93 13.54 -5.78
CA LEU A 23 43.86 14.45 -6.41
C LEU A 23 43.18 15.04 -7.67
N LEU A 24 43.02 16.36 -7.69
CA LEU A 24 42.50 17.11 -8.84
C LEU A 24 43.62 17.21 -9.90
N VAL A 25 43.47 16.53 -11.04
CA VAL A 25 44.40 16.63 -12.17
C VAL A 25 43.71 17.38 -13.31
N MET A 26 44.11 18.64 -13.49
CA MET A 26 43.92 19.39 -14.74
C MET A 26 44.94 18.92 -15.78
N PRO A 27 44.61 18.91 -17.09
CA PRO A 27 45.62 18.96 -18.12
C PRO A 27 45.65 20.37 -18.73
N ALA A 28 46.58 21.19 -18.24
CA ALA A 28 47.11 22.33 -18.98
C ALA A 28 48.56 21.99 -19.35
N TRP A 29 48.76 21.40 -20.53
CA TRP A 29 50.09 21.16 -21.06
C TRP A 29 50.38 22.19 -22.14
N SER A 30 51.03 23.27 -21.71
CA SER A 30 51.77 24.19 -22.56
C SER A 30 53.23 24.17 -22.10
N GLN A 31 54.08 23.39 -22.79
CA GLN A 31 55.51 23.66 -22.82
C GLN A 31 56.04 23.44 -24.23
N ALA A 32 56.67 24.50 -24.72
CA ALA A 32 57.41 24.57 -25.97
C ALA A 32 58.78 23.85 -25.81
N PRO A 33 59.23 23.07 -26.80
CA PRO A 33 60.59 22.55 -26.82
C PRO A 33 61.59 23.52 -27.48
N SER A 34 62.76 23.62 -26.85
CA SER A 34 63.99 24.31 -27.32
C SER A 34 64.62 23.61 -28.54
N PRO A 35 65.46 24.31 -29.34
CA PRO A 35 65.93 23.82 -30.65
C PRO A 35 67.13 22.85 -30.57
N PRO A 36 67.18 21.80 -31.41
CA PRO A 36 68.41 21.08 -31.72
C PRO A 36 69.13 21.68 -32.95
N GLY A 37 70.47 21.63 -32.91
CA GLY A 37 71.37 22.12 -33.96
C GLY A 37 71.35 21.31 -35.27
N PRO A 38 72.09 21.75 -36.30
CA PRO A 38 71.95 21.25 -37.67
C PRO A 38 72.64 19.89 -37.84
N VAL A 39 71.87 18.86 -38.20
CA VAL A 39 72.39 17.58 -38.67
C VAL A 39 72.27 17.55 -40.21
N PRO A 40 73.31 17.16 -40.97
CA PRO A 40 73.31 17.19 -42.43
C PRO A 40 72.38 16.14 -43.04
N LEU A 41 71.71 16.52 -44.14
CA LEU A 41 70.87 15.64 -44.96
C LEU A 41 71.67 14.47 -45.56
N PRO A 42 71.20 13.22 -45.45
CA PRO A 42 71.50 12.18 -46.43
C PRO A 42 70.61 12.33 -47.69
N PRO A 43 71.10 11.87 -48.86
CA PRO A 43 70.53 12.20 -50.16
C PRO A 43 69.12 11.63 -50.37
N GLN A 44 68.22 12.48 -50.87
CA GLN A 44 66.88 12.12 -51.34
C GLN A 44 66.98 11.07 -52.45
N LYS A 45 66.43 9.87 -52.20
CA LYS A 45 65.97 8.98 -53.27
C LYS A 45 64.66 9.54 -53.82
N PRO A 46 64.45 9.57 -55.15
CA PRO A 46 63.23 10.12 -55.72
C PRO A 46 62.02 9.38 -55.18
N ALA A 47 61.07 10.18 -54.67
CA ALA A 47 59.78 9.71 -54.20
C ALA A 47 59.11 8.87 -55.28
N ALA A 48 58.87 7.60 -54.98
CA ALA A 48 57.81 6.87 -55.64
C ALA A 48 56.52 7.69 -55.46
N VAL A 49 55.94 8.10 -56.57
CA VAL A 49 54.64 8.78 -56.63
C VAL A 49 53.67 7.97 -55.77
N ARG A 50 53.25 8.52 -54.63
CA ARG A 50 52.05 8.06 -53.92
C ARG A 50 50.92 8.18 -54.91
N GLN A 51 50.50 7.07 -55.51
CA GLN A 51 49.24 6.98 -56.21
C GLN A 51 48.17 7.38 -55.19
N VAL A 52 47.59 8.57 -55.37
CA VAL A 52 46.36 8.96 -54.67
C VAL A 52 45.32 7.94 -55.11
N PRO A 53 44.78 7.09 -54.21
CA PRO A 53 43.75 6.15 -54.60
C PRO A 53 42.60 6.95 -55.20
N VAL A 54 42.18 6.60 -56.42
CA VAL A 54 40.97 7.16 -57.01
C VAL A 54 39.85 6.77 -56.06
N ILE A 55 39.34 7.76 -55.33
CA ILE A 55 38.24 7.57 -54.41
C ILE A 55 37.02 7.28 -55.27
N ASP A 56 36.54 6.04 -55.25
CA ASP A 56 35.29 5.66 -55.91
C ASP A 56 34.15 6.41 -55.25
N THR A 57 33.75 7.53 -55.86
CA THR A 57 32.71 8.41 -55.28
C THR A 57 31.36 7.71 -55.13
N GLU A 58 31.11 6.63 -55.87
CA GLU A 58 29.91 5.80 -55.71
C GLU A 58 29.91 4.97 -54.43
N THR A 59 31.05 4.41 -54.02
CA THR A 59 31.14 3.61 -52.78
C THR A 59 30.94 4.51 -51.56
N LEU A 60 31.57 5.69 -51.57
CA LEU A 60 31.35 6.70 -50.52
C LEU A 60 29.91 7.21 -50.45
N LYS A 61 29.25 7.44 -51.60
CA LYS A 61 27.82 7.82 -51.62
C LYS A 61 26.95 6.69 -51.07
N SER A 62 27.25 5.44 -51.41
CA SER A 62 26.50 4.29 -50.91
C SER A 62 26.70 4.07 -49.40
N ASP A 63 27.91 4.31 -48.89
CA ASP A 63 28.22 4.21 -47.47
C ASP A 63 27.64 5.39 -46.68
N ALA A 64 27.65 6.60 -47.25
CA ALA A 64 26.93 7.75 -46.70
C ALA A 64 25.43 7.46 -46.59
N ALA A 65 24.80 6.96 -47.66
CA ALA A 65 23.39 6.58 -47.66
C ALA A 65 23.06 5.47 -46.65
N ARG A 66 23.94 4.46 -46.51
CA ARG A 66 23.81 3.41 -45.47
C ARG A 66 23.91 4.00 -44.06
N SER A 67 24.85 4.91 -43.83
CA SER A 67 25.02 5.57 -42.53
C SER A 67 23.80 6.42 -42.16
N GLU A 68 23.24 7.16 -43.11
CA GLU A 68 22.02 7.94 -42.91
C GLU A 68 20.82 7.05 -42.61
N ALA A 69 20.66 5.93 -43.33
CA ALA A 69 19.61 4.97 -43.07
C ALA A 69 19.72 4.35 -41.67
N LEU A 70 20.93 4.02 -41.22
CA LEU A 70 21.18 3.53 -39.85
C LEU A 70 20.88 4.61 -38.80
N GLN A 71 21.30 5.86 -39.03
CA GLN A 71 21.00 6.96 -38.13
C GLN A 71 19.50 7.22 -38.00
N ARG A 72 18.74 7.13 -39.10
CA ARG A 72 17.26 7.26 -39.06
C ARG A 72 16.63 6.15 -38.23
N LYS A 73 17.00 4.88 -38.47
CA LYS A 73 16.51 3.75 -37.69
C LYS A 73 16.84 3.90 -36.19
N LEU A 74 18.07 4.27 -35.86
CA LEU A 74 18.47 4.49 -34.47
C LEU A 74 17.68 5.63 -33.80
N ARG A 75 17.34 6.70 -34.53
CA ARG A 75 16.49 7.79 -34.01
C ARG A 75 15.07 7.30 -33.73
N GLU A 76 14.48 6.56 -34.67
CA GLU A 76 13.15 5.95 -34.51
C GLU A 76 13.11 4.99 -33.32
N ASP A 77 14.12 4.12 -33.19
CA ASP A 77 14.23 3.18 -32.06
C ASP A 77 14.39 3.92 -30.71
N LEU A 78 15.18 5.01 -30.67
CA LEU A 78 15.33 5.84 -29.48
C LEU A 78 14.04 6.56 -29.10
N GLU A 79 13.31 7.11 -30.07
CA GLU A 79 12.01 7.76 -29.84
C GLU A 79 10.97 6.77 -29.33
N ALA A 80 10.88 5.57 -29.93
CA ALA A 80 10.02 4.50 -29.46
C ALA A 80 10.36 4.08 -28.01
N ALA A 81 11.65 3.86 -27.73
CA ALA A 81 12.11 3.51 -26.38
C ALA A 81 11.86 4.62 -25.35
N GLN A 82 11.97 5.90 -25.73
CA GLN A 82 11.62 7.02 -24.87
C GLN A 82 10.12 7.07 -24.58
N GLY A 83 9.29 6.85 -25.60
CA GLY A 83 7.83 6.76 -25.46
C GLY A 83 7.40 5.65 -24.50
N ASP A 84 7.97 4.46 -24.65
CA ASP A 84 7.64 3.31 -23.79
C ASP A 84 8.08 3.50 -22.35
N ARG A 85 9.26 4.10 -22.11
CA ARG A 85 9.70 4.50 -20.76
C ARG A 85 8.72 5.50 -20.14
N GLY A 86 8.30 6.51 -20.91
CA GLY A 86 7.32 7.50 -20.46
C GLY A 86 6.00 6.85 -20.03
N ARG A 87 5.48 5.91 -20.83
CA ARG A 87 4.27 5.13 -20.51
C ARG A 87 4.44 4.29 -19.25
N LEU A 88 5.58 3.60 -19.08
CA LEU A 88 5.86 2.82 -17.87
C LEU A 88 5.95 3.69 -16.62
N TYR A 89 6.58 4.86 -16.71
CA TYR A 89 6.62 5.80 -15.59
C TYR A 89 5.23 6.31 -15.24
N GLN A 90 4.39 6.63 -16.22
CA GLN A 90 2.99 7.03 -15.97
C GLN A 90 2.22 5.90 -15.28
N LEU A 91 2.28 4.67 -15.79
CA LEU A 91 1.61 3.51 -15.18
C LEU A 91 2.09 3.24 -13.75
N LEU A 92 3.38 3.41 -13.46
CA LEU A 92 3.93 3.28 -12.11
C LEU A 92 3.36 4.35 -11.16
N VAL A 93 3.37 5.62 -11.59
CA VAL A 93 2.85 6.73 -10.79
C VAL A 93 1.34 6.56 -10.56
N ASP A 94 0.60 6.23 -11.61
CA ASP A 94 -0.85 6.02 -11.54
C ASP A 94 -1.19 4.86 -10.59
N THR A 95 -0.51 3.72 -10.73
CA THR A 95 -0.75 2.56 -9.84
C THR A 95 -0.34 2.85 -8.41
N ALA A 96 0.76 3.58 -8.19
CA ALA A 96 1.18 3.97 -6.84
C ALA A 96 0.20 4.96 -6.19
N SER A 97 -0.32 5.92 -6.96
CA SER A 97 -1.34 6.87 -6.50
C SER A 97 -2.63 6.13 -6.11
N ARG A 98 -3.13 5.25 -6.99
CA ARG A 98 -4.31 4.42 -6.73
C ARG A 98 -4.12 3.53 -5.50
N SER A 99 -2.96 2.89 -5.35
CA SER A 99 -2.65 2.08 -4.17
C SER A 99 -2.73 2.90 -2.89
N ARG A 100 -2.21 4.13 -2.89
CA ARG A 100 -2.28 5.04 -1.75
C ARG A 100 -3.71 5.46 -1.44
N ASP A 101 -4.51 5.74 -2.46
CA ASP A 101 -5.92 6.10 -2.28
C ASP A 101 -6.73 4.93 -1.68
N VAL A 102 -6.48 3.71 -2.15
CA VAL A 102 -7.09 2.48 -1.59
C VAL A 102 -6.66 2.26 -0.15
N GLU A 103 -5.39 2.48 0.20
CA GLU A 103 -4.92 2.42 1.59
C GLU A 103 -5.60 3.45 2.49
N GLN A 104 -5.79 4.68 2.02
CA GLN A 104 -6.53 5.71 2.76
C GLN A 104 -8.01 5.33 2.97
N GLN A 105 -8.65 4.80 1.93
CA GLN A 105 -10.02 4.30 2.04
C GLN A 105 -10.12 3.13 3.02
N LEU A 106 -9.14 2.24 3.03
CA LEU A 106 -9.08 1.10 3.93
C LEU A 106 -8.98 1.55 5.39
N ILE A 107 -8.15 2.55 5.69
CA ILE A 107 -8.09 3.17 7.03
C ILE A 107 -9.46 3.74 7.44
N GLY A 108 -10.12 4.47 6.54
CA GLY A 108 -11.45 5.05 6.81
C GLY A 108 -12.52 3.98 7.06
N VAL A 109 -12.52 2.91 6.27
CA VAL A 109 -13.44 1.78 6.42
C VAL A 109 -13.17 0.99 7.71
N GLU A 110 -11.90 0.79 8.07
CA GLU A 110 -11.52 0.15 9.33
C GLU A 110 -11.95 0.98 10.54
N ALA A 111 -11.74 2.30 10.52
CA ALA A 111 -12.22 3.20 11.57
C ALA A 111 -13.75 3.12 11.71
N HIS A 112 -14.48 3.22 10.61
CA HIS A 112 -15.94 3.10 10.61
C HIS A 112 -16.42 1.74 11.13
N MET A 113 -15.72 0.65 10.78
CA MET A 113 -16.03 -0.68 11.31
C MET A 113 -15.89 -0.74 12.84
N THR A 114 -14.86 -0.11 13.40
CA THR A 114 -14.68 -0.06 14.87
C THR A 114 -15.78 0.74 15.56
N GLU A 115 -16.26 1.82 14.95
CA GLU A 115 -17.40 2.59 15.46
C GLU A 115 -18.68 1.75 15.47
N LEU A 116 -18.96 1.03 14.38
CA LEU A 116 -20.13 0.15 14.26
C LEU A 116 -20.06 -1.02 15.25
N ASP A 117 -18.88 -1.64 15.45
CA ASP A 117 -18.71 -2.69 16.44
C ASP A 117 -18.95 -2.16 17.87
N GLY A 118 -18.45 -0.96 18.17
CA GLY A 118 -18.73 -0.29 19.45
C GLY A 118 -20.22 0.01 19.66
N ALA A 119 -20.92 0.48 18.63
CA ALA A 119 -22.36 0.70 18.68
C ALA A 119 -23.13 -0.61 18.90
N ARG A 120 -22.76 -1.68 18.18
CA ARG A 120 -23.33 -3.02 18.33
C ARG A 120 -23.17 -3.54 19.75
N ASP A 121 -21.99 -3.43 20.34
CA ASP A 121 -21.71 -3.94 21.69
C ASP A 121 -22.50 -3.17 22.76
N ARG A 122 -22.63 -1.85 22.63
CA ARG A 122 -23.48 -1.03 23.53
C ARG A 122 -24.96 -1.40 23.42
N LEU A 123 -25.47 -1.57 22.20
CA LEU A 123 -26.85 -2.01 22.00
C LEU A 123 -27.07 -3.41 22.60
N GLN A 124 -26.17 -4.36 22.35
CA GLN A 124 -26.27 -5.70 22.92
C GLN A 124 -26.23 -5.71 24.44
N SER A 125 -25.34 -4.94 25.07
CA SER A 125 -25.29 -4.86 26.54
C SER A 125 -26.56 -4.25 27.13
N SER A 126 -27.09 -3.19 26.51
CA SER A 126 -28.36 -2.58 26.94
C SER A 126 -29.54 -3.56 26.85
N LEU A 127 -29.61 -4.32 25.76
CA LEU A 127 -30.65 -5.33 25.55
C LEU A 127 -30.54 -6.49 26.54
N MET A 128 -29.31 -6.92 26.86
CA MET A 128 -29.08 -7.96 27.88
C MET A 128 -29.50 -7.50 29.27
N ALA A 129 -29.15 -6.27 29.66
CA ALA A 129 -29.57 -5.69 30.93
C ALA A 129 -31.11 -5.60 31.04
N ARG A 130 -31.78 -5.12 29.98
CA ARG A 130 -33.26 -5.09 29.93
C ARG A 130 -33.87 -6.50 30.02
N ARG A 131 -33.26 -7.49 29.36
CA ARG A 131 -33.71 -8.89 29.41
C ARG A 131 -33.65 -9.47 30.83
N GLU A 132 -32.61 -9.14 31.60
CA GLU A 132 -32.50 -9.58 33.00
C GLU A 132 -33.62 -8.98 33.87
N VAL A 133 -33.85 -7.67 33.74
CA VAL A 133 -34.94 -6.98 34.45
C VAL A 133 -36.30 -7.57 34.10
N LEU A 134 -36.58 -7.79 32.80
CA LEU A 134 -37.84 -8.40 32.35
C LEU A 134 -38.00 -9.83 32.88
N ALA A 135 -36.92 -10.62 32.95
CA ALA A 135 -36.97 -11.96 33.52
C ALA A 135 -37.32 -11.93 35.02
N GLU A 136 -36.78 -10.98 35.78
CA GLU A 136 -37.10 -10.79 37.20
C GLU A 136 -38.56 -10.37 37.42
N VAL A 137 -39.04 -9.39 36.65
CA VAL A 137 -40.44 -8.94 36.70
C VAL A 137 -41.40 -10.09 36.35
N LEU A 138 -41.13 -10.83 35.27
CA LEU A 138 -41.94 -11.99 34.88
C LEU A 138 -41.91 -13.09 35.94
N ALA A 139 -40.76 -13.36 36.56
CA ALA A 139 -40.65 -14.30 37.66
C ALA A 139 -41.49 -13.88 38.87
N ALA A 140 -41.49 -12.59 39.22
CA ALA A 140 -42.31 -12.04 40.29
C ALA A 140 -43.82 -12.19 40.00
N LEU A 141 -44.24 -11.89 38.76
CA LEU A 141 -45.64 -12.05 38.32
C LEU A 141 -46.09 -13.52 38.33
N VAL A 142 -45.27 -14.44 37.83
CA VAL A 142 -45.57 -15.88 37.86
C VAL A 142 -45.64 -16.41 39.29
N ARG A 143 -44.78 -15.92 40.19
CA ARG A 143 -44.80 -16.28 41.61
C ARG A 143 -46.08 -15.79 42.29
N MET A 144 -46.52 -14.57 41.99
CA MET A 144 -47.77 -14.00 42.50
C MET A 144 -49.00 -14.76 41.98
N GLY A 145 -49.00 -15.17 40.70
CA GLY A 145 -50.08 -15.96 40.11
C GLY A 145 -50.17 -17.41 40.63
N ARG A 146 -49.05 -18.00 41.06
CA ARG A 146 -49.02 -19.37 41.62
C ARG A 146 -49.30 -19.44 43.12
N ASN A 147 -49.01 -18.37 43.87
CA ASN A 147 -49.28 -18.29 45.31
C ASN A 147 -50.25 -17.14 45.60
N PRO A 148 -51.52 -17.22 45.15
CA PRO A 148 -52.52 -16.26 45.61
C PRO A 148 -52.63 -16.36 47.14
N PRO A 149 -52.80 -15.23 47.85
CA PRO A 149 -52.94 -15.24 49.31
C PRO A 149 -54.05 -16.22 49.71
N PRO A 150 -53.82 -17.07 50.73
CA PRO A 150 -54.70 -18.19 51.05
C PRO A 150 -56.13 -17.71 51.30
N ALA A 151 -57.10 -18.29 50.58
CA ALA A 151 -58.53 -17.96 50.65
C ALA A 151 -59.21 -18.30 52.01
N LEU A 152 -58.44 -18.69 53.01
CA LEU A 152 -58.95 -19.07 54.32
C LEU A 152 -58.93 -17.83 55.22
N LEU A 153 -60.07 -17.13 55.23
CA LEU A 153 -60.47 -15.95 56.04
C LEU A 153 -60.31 -14.57 55.36
N MET A 154 -60.96 -14.35 54.21
CA MET A 154 -61.10 -12.99 53.65
C MET A 154 -62.06 -12.14 54.49
N ARG A 155 -61.59 -10.99 54.98
CA ARG A 155 -62.43 -9.90 55.52
C ARG A 155 -63.00 -9.10 54.34
N PRO A 156 -64.14 -8.39 54.48
CA PRO A 156 -64.73 -7.58 53.41
C PRO A 156 -63.79 -6.48 52.85
N GLY A 157 -62.68 -6.15 53.54
CA GLY A 157 -61.63 -5.26 53.04
C GLY A 157 -60.68 -5.88 52.01
N ASP A 158 -60.47 -7.20 52.04
CA ASP A 158 -59.46 -7.87 51.19
C ASP A 158 -59.86 -7.89 49.70
N ALA A 159 -61.16 -7.91 49.42
CA ALA A 159 -61.67 -7.78 48.05
C ALA A 159 -61.43 -6.37 47.48
N LEU A 160 -61.54 -5.33 48.33
CA LEU A 160 -61.28 -3.95 47.94
C LEU A 160 -59.78 -3.71 47.75
N ASP A 161 -58.94 -4.33 48.58
CA ASP A 161 -57.48 -4.31 48.41
C ASP A 161 -57.02 -5.10 47.17
N ALA A 162 -57.71 -6.18 46.80
CA ALA A 162 -57.51 -6.89 45.53
C ALA A 162 -57.88 -6.03 44.31
N VAL A 163 -58.99 -5.28 44.38
CA VAL A 163 -59.37 -4.33 43.32
C VAL A 163 -58.38 -3.17 43.24
N ARG A 164 -57.92 -2.63 44.38
CA ARG A 164 -56.95 -1.54 44.43
C ARG A 164 -55.59 -1.97 43.87
N SER A 165 -55.13 -3.18 44.16
CA SER A 165 -53.91 -3.75 43.55
C SER A 165 -54.08 -4.03 42.06
N ALA A 166 -55.24 -4.48 41.60
CA ALA A 166 -55.53 -4.63 40.17
C ALA A 166 -55.55 -3.28 39.42
N ILE A 167 -56.08 -2.21 40.04
CA ILE A 167 -56.03 -0.84 39.48
C ILE A 167 -54.59 -0.34 39.40
N LEU A 168 -53.78 -0.55 40.45
CA LEU A 168 -52.35 -0.17 40.44
C LEU A 168 -51.55 -0.97 39.40
N LEU A 169 -51.88 -2.25 39.18
CA LEU A 169 -51.28 -3.05 38.12
C LEU A 169 -51.70 -2.55 36.72
N GLY A 170 -52.95 -2.13 36.56
CA GLY A 170 -53.47 -1.50 35.35
C GLY A 170 -52.80 -0.17 35.01
N ALA A 171 -52.32 0.57 36.02
CA ALA A 171 -51.60 1.83 35.84
C ALA A 171 -50.16 1.65 35.28
N ILE A 172 -49.55 0.47 35.47
CA ILE A 172 -48.18 0.16 35.01
C ILE A 172 -48.18 -0.32 33.53
N LEU A 173 -49.32 -0.83 33.05
CA LEU A 173 -49.45 -1.38 31.69
C LEU A 173 -49.07 -0.41 30.55
N PRO A 174 -49.46 0.88 30.59
CA PRO A 174 -49.06 1.86 29.58
C PRO A 174 -47.54 2.09 29.54
N GLU A 175 -46.87 2.15 30.69
CA GLU A 175 -45.42 2.30 30.77
C GLU A 175 -44.71 1.06 30.19
N MET A 176 -45.21 -0.14 30.47
CA MET A 176 -44.68 -1.38 29.88
C MET A 176 -44.86 -1.46 28.37
N ARG A 177 -45.96 -0.90 27.84
CA ARG A 177 -46.15 -0.79 26.40
C ARG A 177 -45.11 0.15 25.77
N LEU A 178 -44.83 1.28 26.41
CA LEU A 178 -43.81 2.22 25.95
C LEU A 178 -42.42 1.57 25.96
N GLU A 179 -42.06 0.88 27.04
CA GLU A 179 -40.82 0.11 27.12
C GLU A 179 -40.71 -0.96 26.03
N ALA A 180 -41.79 -1.69 25.72
CA ALA A 180 -41.82 -2.68 24.64
C ALA A 180 -41.63 -2.04 23.25
N GLU A 181 -42.22 -0.86 23.02
CA GLU A 181 -42.02 -0.08 21.79
C GLU A 181 -40.55 0.38 21.67
N THR A 182 -39.92 0.83 22.76
CA THR A 182 -38.48 1.17 22.76
C THR A 182 -37.60 -0.05 22.50
N LEU A 183 -37.93 -1.21 23.10
CA LEU A 183 -37.20 -2.46 22.87
C LEU A 183 -37.28 -2.92 21.41
N ALA A 184 -38.45 -2.79 20.78
CA ALA A 184 -38.63 -3.08 19.37
C ALA A 184 -37.78 -2.14 18.49
N ALA A 185 -37.70 -0.86 18.84
CA ALA A 185 -36.84 0.11 18.18
C ALA A 185 -35.35 -0.26 18.32
N ASP A 186 -34.88 -0.54 19.54
CA ASP A 186 -33.48 -0.93 19.83
C ASP A 186 -33.08 -2.21 19.09
N LEU A 187 -33.98 -3.21 19.02
CA LEU A 187 -33.75 -4.44 18.25
C LEU A 187 -33.68 -4.18 16.74
N SER A 188 -34.51 -3.28 16.23
CA SER A 188 -34.46 -2.87 14.83
C SER A 188 -33.15 -2.13 14.50
N GLU A 189 -32.67 -1.29 15.43
CA GLU A 189 -31.39 -0.60 15.31
C GLU A 189 -30.23 -1.61 15.32
N LEU A 190 -30.23 -2.58 16.24
CA LEU A 190 -29.23 -3.64 16.26
C LEU A 190 -29.21 -4.43 14.95
N ALA A 191 -30.36 -4.72 14.36
CA ALA A 191 -30.45 -5.41 13.07
C ALA A 191 -29.82 -4.56 11.95
N ARG A 192 -30.09 -3.24 11.92
CA ARG A 192 -29.49 -2.29 10.97
C ARG A 192 -27.97 -2.23 11.14
N VAL A 193 -27.48 -2.00 12.36
CA VAL A 193 -26.04 -1.94 12.65
C VAL A 193 -25.34 -3.22 12.21
N ARG A 194 -25.94 -4.41 12.44
CA ARG A 194 -25.38 -5.68 11.98
C ARG A 194 -25.33 -5.81 10.46
N ALA A 195 -26.34 -5.31 9.75
CA ALA A 195 -26.35 -5.27 8.29
C ALA A 195 -25.26 -4.34 7.74
N ASP A 196 -25.13 -3.14 8.32
CA ASP A 196 -24.10 -2.17 7.95
C ASP A 196 -22.69 -2.72 8.21
N LEU A 197 -22.51 -3.44 9.32
CA LEU A 197 -21.25 -4.09 9.65
C LEU A 197 -20.91 -5.19 8.64
N ALA A 198 -21.88 -5.99 8.21
CA ALA A 198 -21.69 -7.00 7.16
C ALA A 198 -21.30 -6.36 5.83
N ALA A 199 -21.96 -5.28 5.43
CA ALA A 199 -21.61 -4.51 4.23
C ALA A 199 -20.21 -3.90 4.33
N THR A 200 -19.86 -3.33 5.48
CA THR A 200 -18.53 -2.75 5.75
C THR A 200 -17.42 -3.80 5.68
N ARG A 201 -17.65 -5.00 6.23
CA ARG A 201 -16.72 -6.15 6.12
C ARG A 201 -16.53 -6.62 4.67
N ALA A 202 -17.60 -6.66 3.89
CA ALA A 202 -17.52 -6.99 2.47
C ALA A 202 -16.70 -5.94 1.70
N ARG A 203 -16.94 -4.66 1.96
CA ARG A 203 -16.17 -3.55 1.38
C ARG A 203 -14.70 -3.62 1.75
N LEU A 204 -14.38 -3.88 3.01
CA LEU A 204 -13.01 -4.04 3.50
C LEU A 204 -12.29 -5.19 2.81
N THR A 205 -12.96 -6.34 2.63
CA THR A 205 -12.40 -7.48 1.87
C THR A 205 -12.11 -7.09 0.42
N SER A 206 -13.03 -6.40 -0.25
CA SER A 206 -12.84 -5.93 -1.63
C SER A 206 -11.69 -4.93 -1.76
N LEU A 207 -11.55 -3.98 -0.83
CA LEU A 207 -10.45 -3.02 -0.83
C LEU A 207 -9.10 -3.71 -0.62
N ARG A 208 -9.02 -4.71 0.28
CA ARG A 208 -7.81 -5.51 0.47
C ARG A 208 -7.40 -6.26 -0.79
N GLN A 209 -8.36 -6.88 -1.48
CA GLN A 209 -8.10 -7.53 -2.78
C GLN A 209 -7.58 -6.53 -3.82
N SER A 210 -8.21 -5.36 -3.96
CA SER A 210 -7.72 -4.31 -4.87
C SER A 210 -6.30 -3.87 -4.53
N LEU A 211 -5.96 -3.77 -3.24
CA LEU A 211 -4.63 -3.37 -2.79
C LEU A 211 -3.58 -4.44 -3.12
N ASP A 212 -3.92 -5.71 -2.95
CA ASP A 212 -3.03 -6.82 -3.32
C ASP A 212 -2.80 -6.89 -4.83
N ASP A 213 -3.84 -6.66 -5.64
CA ASP A 213 -3.73 -6.54 -7.09
C ASP A 213 -2.81 -5.38 -7.50
N ASP A 214 -2.93 -4.23 -6.84
CA ASP A 214 -2.10 -3.05 -7.12
C ASP A 214 -0.64 -3.27 -6.73
N ARG A 215 -0.39 -3.96 -5.61
CA ARG A 215 0.97 -4.38 -5.20
C ARG A 215 1.58 -5.36 -6.20
N ALA A 216 0.80 -6.34 -6.68
CA ALA A 216 1.24 -7.26 -7.72
C ALA A 216 1.60 -6.51 -9.00
N ARG A 217 0.74 -5.58 -9.46
CA ARG A 217 1.01 -4.72 -10.63
C ARG A 217 2.26 -3.86 -10.45
N LEU A 218 2.43 -3.22 -9.30
CA LEU A 218 3.62 -2.41 -9.00
C LEU A 218 4.90 -3.25 -9.05
N SER A 219 4.90 -4.44 -8.45
CA SER A 219 6.06 -5.33 -8.50
C SER A 219 6.42 -5.76 -9.92
N ALA A 220 5.41 -6.06 -10.75
CA ALA A 220 5.60 -6.38 -12.16
C ALA A 220 6.17 -5.19 -12.93
N LEU A 221 5.61 -3.99 -12.77
CA LEU A 221 6.07 -2.77 -13.44
C LEU A 221 7.50 -2.38 -13.02
N VAL A 222 7.85 -2.53 -11.74
CA VAL A 222 9.21 -2.30 -11.24
C VAL A 222 10.19 -3.30 -11.85
N SER A 223 9.81 -4.57 -11.93
CA SER A 223 10.66 -5.61 -12.56
C SER A 223 10.90 -5.33 -14.05
N GLU A 224 9.88 -4.87 -14.77
CA GLU A 224 9.99 -4.51 -16.18
C GLU A 224 10.88 -3.28 -16.37
N ARG A 225 10.70 -2.25 -15.54
CA ARG A 225 11.58 -1.08 -15.52
C ARG A 225 13.04 -1.46 -15.26
N GLN A 226 13.30 -2.42 -14.36
CA GLN A 226 14.65 -2.89 -14.09
C GLN A 226 15.26 -3.66 -15.28
N ARG A 227 14.47 -4.47 -15.99
CA ARG A 227 14.91 -5.14 -17.23
C ARG A 227 15.25 -4.13 -18.33
N GLN A 228 14.44 -3.09 -18.50
CA GLN A 228 14.70 -2.03 -19.47
C GLN A 228 15.96 -1.21 -19.14
N GLN A 229 16.26 -1.05 -17.85
CA GLN A 229 17.52 -0.40 -17.44
C GLN A 229 18.74 -1.26 -17.70
N ALA A 230 18.65 -2.57 -17.45
CA ALA A 230 19.74 -3.51 -17.70
C ALA A 230 20.08 -3.63 -19.20
N THR A 231 19.07 -3.60 -20.07
CA THR A 231 19.26 -3.60 -21.53
C THR A 231 19.79 -2.27 -22.06
N ALA A 232 19.41 -1.14 -21.45
CA ALA A 232 19.91 0.18 -21.82
C ALA A 232 21.36 0.44 -21.39
N ASN A 233 21.85 -0.24 -20.34
CA ASN A 233 23.20 -0.09 -19.81
C ASN A 233 23.86 -1.47 -19.66
N PRO A 234 24.16 -2.18 -20.76
CA PRO A 234 24.77 -3.49 -20.69
C PRO A 234 26.13 -3.40 -19.99
N PRO A 235 26.49 -4.38 -19.13
CA PRO A 235 27.77 -4.37 -18.44
C PRO A 235 28.90 -4.31 -19.47
N GLN A 236 29.74 -3.27 -19.35
CA GLN A 236 30.87 -3.09 -20.25
C GLN A 236 31.89 -4.22 -20.01
N PRO A 237 32.40 -4.87 -21.08
CA PRO A 237 33.36 -5.98 -20.94
C PRO A 237 34.75 -5.56 -20.42
N ALA A 238 34.95 -4.28 -20.06
CA ALA A 238 36.24 -3.74 -19.62
C ALA A 238 36.77 -4.37 -18.32
N ASP A 239 35.89 -4.88 -17.44
CA ASP A 239 36.30 -5.48 -16.16
C ASP A 239 36.77 -6.94 -16.30
N LYS A 240 36.35 -7.67 -17.34
CA LYS A 240 36.78 -9.07 -17.54
C LYS A 240 38.24 -9.17 -17.99
N VAL A 241 38.70 -8.21 -18.77
CA VAL A 241 40.10 -8.16 -19.24
C VAL A 241 41.05 -7.77 -18.09
N GLN A 242 40.57 -7.04 -17.07
CA GLN A 242 41.37 -6.70 -15.89
C GLN A 242 41.39 -7.81 -14.83
N ALA A 243 40.34 -8.63 -14.73
CA ALA A 243 40.30 -9.79 -13.84
C ALA A 243 41.11 -10.99 -14.36
N ASP A 244 41.22 -11.16 -15.69
CA ASP A 244 42.07 -12.20 -16.30
C ASP A 244 43.56 -11.77 -16.43
N ALA A 245 43.91 -10.55 -16.01
CA ALA A 245 45.27 -10.00 -16.09
C ALA A 245 46.02 -9.92 -14.75
N VAL A 246 45.50 -10.57 -13.69
CA VAL A 246 46.15 -10.70 -12.36
C VAL A 246 46.24 -12.17 -11.99
#